data_AF-A0A930MB71-F1
#
_entry.id   AF-A0A930MB71-F1
#
_cell.length_a   1.000
_cell.length_b   1.000
_cell.length_c   1.000
_cell.angle_alpha   90.00
_cell.angle_beta   90.00
_cell.angle_gamma   90.00
#
_symmetry.space_group_name_H-M   'P 1'
#
loop_
_entity.id
_entity.type
_entity.pdbx_description
1 polymer ?
#
loop_
_entity_poly.entity_id
_entity_poly.type
_entity_poly.pdbx_seq_one_letter_code
_entity_poly.pdbx_strand_id
1 'polypeptide(L)'
;MITELYDVAHRAYRFHILRERHRALVFMVRGLLHRRQLRELYEFFQETEVRHALYARNPFPLEQATRAFFYAGSTVRTRVKLIQEHYAYLEQKLEPTSFVALGYD
;
A
#
# COMPACT_ATOMS: atom_id res chain seq x y z
N MET A 1 -1.05 7.48 11.56
CA MET A 1 -1.25 6.14 10.97
C MET A 1 -2.70 5.71 11.00
N ILE A 2 -3.47 6.01 12.05
CA ILE A 2 -4.86 5.56 12.13
C ILE A 2 -5.70 6.19 11.02
N THR A 3 -5.59 7.50 10.82
CA THR A 3 -6.28 8.24 9.74
C THR A 3 -5.89 7.71 8.37
N GLU A 4 -4.60 7.49 8.12
CA GLU A 4 -4.09 7.00 6.84
C GLU A 4 -4.58 5.57 6.55
N LEU A 5 -4.61 4.69 7.57
CA LEU A 5 -5.18 3.35 7.42
C LEU A 5 -6.69 3.41 7.16
N TYR A 6 -7.40 4.34 7.79
CA TYR A 6 -8.82 4.55 7.56
C TYR A 6 -9.08 5.04 6.13
N ASP A 7 -8.29 6.00 5.64
CA ASP A 7 -8.42 6.55 4.29
C ASP A 7 -8.14 5.47 3.23
N VAL A 8 -7.07 4.68 3.42
CA VAL A 8 -6.77 3.53 2.55
C VAL A 8 -7.91 2.52 2.58
N ALA A 9 -8.46 2.21 3.76
CA ALA A 9 -9.58 1.29 3.88
C ALA A 9 -10.82 1.82 3.13
N HIS A 10 -11.14 3.10 3.27
CA HIS A 10 -12.28 3.74 2.61
C HIS A 10 -12.16 3.71 1.08
N ARG A 11 -10.93 3.85 0.56
CA ARG A 11 -10.65 3.80 -0.88
C ARG A 11 -10.61 2.39 -1.45
N ALA A 12 -10.07 1.42 -0.69
CA ALA A 12 -9.85 0.06 -1.18
C ALA A 12 -11.08 -0.86 -1.07
N TYR A 13 -11.99 -0.60 -0.12
CA TYR A 13 -13.09 -1.51 0.21
C TYR A 13 -14.49 -0.91 -0.02
N ARG A 14 -15.41 -1.76 -0.48
CA ARG A 14 -16.83 -1.40 -0.68
C ARG A 14 -17.63 -1.62 0.60
N PHE A 15 -17.78 -0.59 1.42
CA PHE A 15 -18.44 -0.70 2.73
C PHE A 15 -19.93 -1.09 2.71
N HIS A 16 -20.62 -1.00 1.57
CA HIS A 16 -21.98 -1.53 1.45
C HIS A 16 -22.03 -3.07 1.40
N ILE A 17 -20.90 -3.75 1.18
CA ILE A 17 -20.79 -5.21 1.13
C ILE A 17 -20.22 -5.72 2.46
N LEU A 18 -20.97 -6.56 3.20
CA LEU A 18 -20.56 -7.08 4.51
C LEU A 18 -19.19 -7.78 4.49
N ARG A 19 -18.92 -8.57 3.45
CA ARG A 19 -17.62 -9.26 3.29
C ARG A 19 -16.46 -8.28 3.16
N GLU A 20 -16.64 -7.19 2.42
CA GLU A 20 -15.61 -6.18 2.23
C GLU A 20 -15.43 -5.31 3.49
N ARG A 21 -16.50 -5.07 4.28
CA ARG A 21 -16.37 -4.45 5.62
C ARG A 21 -15.50 -5.28 6.56
N HIS A 22 -15.70 -6.60 6.56
CA HIS A 22 -14.85 -7.50 7.34
C HIS A 22 -13.39 -7.45 6.88
N ARG A 23 -13.12 -7.42 5.55
CA ARG A 23 -11.76 -7.27 5.02
C ARG A 23 -11.12 -5.93 5.41
N ALA A 24 -11.89 -4.84 5.36
CA ALA A 24 -11.44 -3.53 5.84
C ALA A 24 -11.06 -3.56 7.32
N LEU A 25 -11.88 -4.18 8.18
CA LEU A 25 -11.57 -4.34 9.60
C LEU A 25 -10.28 -5.15 9.82
N VAL A 26 -10.15 -6.28 9.13
CA VAL A 26 -8.93 -7.12 9.22
C VAL A 26 -7.69 -6.36 8.75
N PHE A 27 -7.80 -5.57 7.68
CA PHE A 27 -6.73 -4.70 7.22
C PHE A 27 -6.35 -3.66 8.27
N MET A 28 -7.32 -2.93 8.84
CA MET A 28 -7.07 -1.93 9.87
C MET A 28 -6.38 -2.54 11.10
N VAL A 29 -6.85 -3.69 11.60
CA VAL A 29 -6.25 -4.39 12.75
C VAL A 29 -4.80 -4.81 12.46
N ARG A 30 -4.54 -5.43 11.31
CA ARG A 30 -3.18 -5.77 10.87
C ARG A 30 -2.32 -4.53 10.70
N GLY A 31 -2.93 -3.45 10.23
CA GLY A 31 -2.31 -2.15 10.04
C GLY A 31 -1.78 -1.56 11.33
N LEU A 32 -2.57 -1.64 12.39
CA LEU A 32 -2.18 -1.19 13.73
C LEU A 32 -1.09 -2.09 14.34
N LEU A 33 -1.20 -3.40 14.17
CA LEU A 33 -0.21 -4.38 14.67
C LEU A 33 1.17 -4.16 14.03
N HIS A 34 1.22 -3.81 12.75
CA HIS A 34 2.44 -3.58 11.97
C HIS A 34 2.64 -2.10 11.60
N ARG A 35 2.19 -1.19 12.48
CA ARG A 35 2.16 0.25 12.22
C ARG A 35 3.51 0.83 11.83
N ARG A 36 4.60 0.31 12.40
CA ARG A 36 5.95 0.79 12.12
C ARG A 36 6.34 0.49 10.68
N GLN A 37 6.17 -0.76 10.25
CA GLN A 37 6.51 -1.20 8.89
C GLN A 37 5.62 -0.52 7.85
N LEU A 38 4.34 -0.31 8.15
CA LEU A 38 3.45 0.41 7.24
C LEU A 38 3.73 1.91 7.20
N ARG A 39 4.18 2.51 8.31
CA ARG A 39 4.63 3.91 8.30
C ARG A 39 5.89 4.06 7.42
N GLU A 40 6.85 3.15 7.57
CA GLU A 40 8.05 3.10 6.71
C GLU A 40 7.67 2.98 5.21
N LEU A 41 6.69 2.13 4.89
CA LEU A 41 6.20 2.00 3.51
C LEU A 41 5.46 3.26 3.03
N TYR A 42 4.64 3.86 3.88
CA TYR A 42 3.92 5.10 3.56
C TYR A 42 4.92 6.24 3.28
N GLU A 43 5.89 6.44 4.17
CA GLU A 43 6.93 7.47 4.03
C GLU A 43 7.72 7.31 2.73
N PHE A 44 8.06 6.08 2.34
CA PHE A 44 8.69 5.79 1.04
C PHE A 44 7.89 6.33 -0.16
N PHE A 45 6.56 6.23 -0.12
CA PHE A 45 5.71 6.80 -1.18
C PHE A 45 5.57 8.32 -1.10
N GLN A 46 5.80 8.92 0.06
CA GLN A 46 5.77 10.38 0.22
C GLN A 46 7.13 11.04 -0.10
N GLU A 47 8.19 10.25 -0.26
CA GLU A 47 9.56 10.75 -0.39
C GLU A 47 9.81 11.54 -1.68
N THR A 48 9.15 11.16 -2.79
CA THR A 48 9.29 11.85 -4.08
C THR A 48 7.92 12.27 -4.61
N GLU A 49 7.86 13.38 -5.35
CA GLU A 49 6.61 13.87 -5.94
C GLU A 49 5.96 12.81 -6.85
N VAL A 50 6.79 12.06 -7.59
CA VAL A 50 6.33 11.03 -8.54
C VAL A 50 5.74 9.82 -7.81
N ARG A 51 6.37 9.34 -6.72
CA ARG A 51 5.81 8.28 -5.88
C ARG A 51 4.56 8.73 -5.15
N HIS A 52 4.52 9.98 -4.70
CA HIS A 52 3.34 10.55 -4.06
C HIS A 52 2.16 10.58 -5.03
N ALA A 53 2.38 11.04 -6.25
CA ALA A 53 1.37 11.04 -7.30
C ALA A 53 0.89 9.62 -7.66
N LEU A 54 1.79 8.63 -7.76
CA LEU A 54 1.43 7.23 -7.96
C LEU A 54 0.54 6.72 -6.82
N TYR A 55 0.95 6.94 -5.58
CA TYR A 55 0.25 6.46 -4.40
C TYR A 55 -1.11 7.14 -4.21
N ALA A 56 -1.21 8.42 -4.57
CA ALA A 56 -2.47 9.16 -4.58
C ALA A 56 -3.49 8.52 -5.53
N ARG A 57 -3.07 7.86 -6.61
CA ARG A 57 -3.95 7.09 -7.50
C ARG A 57 -4.24 5.69 -6.95
N ASN A 58 -3.20 4.99 -6.50
CA ASN A 58 -3.28 3.60 -6.07
C ASN A 58 -2.81 3.39 -4.62
N PRO A 59 -3.75 3.20 -3.66
CA PRO A 59 -3.42 2.96 -2.25
C PRO A 59 -3.13 1.48 -1.94
N PHE A 60 -3.27 0.56 -2.90
CA PHE A 60 -3.13 -0.88 -2.70
C PHE A 60 -1.77 -1.36 -2.17
N PRO A 61 -0.62 -0.70 -2.38
CA PRO A 61 0.65 -1.15 -1.83
C PRO A 61 0.62 -1.36 -0.30
N LEU A 62 -0.09 -0.50 0.44
CA LEU A 62 -0.24 -0.66 1.89
C LEU A 62 -1.09 -1.88 2.25
N GLU A 63 -2.19 -2.12 1.53
CA GLU A 63 -3.01 -3.32 1.73
C GLU A 63 -2.21 -4.59 1.42
N GLN A 64 -1.50 -4.59 0.30
CA GLN A 64 -0.67 -5.70 -0.18
C GLN A 64 0.41 -6.09 0.84
N ALA A 65 1.05 -5.12 1.48
CA ALA A 65 2.04 -5.39 2.53
C ALA A 65 1.46 -6.16 3.74
N THR A 66 0.15 -6.04 4.00
CA THR A 66 -0.52 -6.78 5.09
C THR A 66 -1.05 -8.16 4.69
N ARG A 67 -1.01 -8.49 3.39
CA ARG A 67 -1.60 -9.71 2.83
C ARG A 67 -0.53 -10.74 2.48
N ALA A 68 -0.38 -11.74 3.34
CA ALA A 68 0.55 -12.85 3.12
C ALA A 68 0.25 -13.68 1.86
N PHE A 69 -0.99 -13.65 1.36
CA PHE A 69 -1.42 -14.36 0.15
C PHE A 69 -0.54 -14.07 -1.08
N PHE A 70 -0.06 -12.82 -1.23
CA PHE A 70 0.79 -12.44 -2.36
C PHE A 70 2.26 -12.89 -2.23
N TYR A 71 2.67 -13.31 -1.03
CA TYR A 71 4.06 -13.57 -0.70
C TYR A 71 4.16 -14.72 0.32
N ALA A 72 4.02 -15.95 -0.15
CA ALA A 72 4.06 -17.14 0.68
C ALA A 72 5.33 -17.20 1.56
N GLY A 73 5.18 -17.54 2.84
CA GLY A 73 6.30 -17.64 3.79
C GLY A 73 6.95 -16.32 4.21
N SER A 74 6.47 -15.16 3.73
CA SER A 74 7.10 -13.86 4.02
C SER A 74 6.62 -13.23 5.34
N THR A 75 7.45 -12.35 5.91
CA THR A 75 7.06 -11.44 7.00
C THR A 75 6.54 -10.11 6.44
N VAL A 76 5.81 -9.31 7.24
CA VAL A 76 5.40 -7.95 6.81
C VAL A 76 6.61 -7.09 6.43
N ARG A 77 7.70 -7.17 7.21
CA ARG A 77 8.96 -6.46 6.90
C ARG A 77 9.51 -6.85 5.53
N THR A 78 9.54 -8.16 5.23
CA THR A 78 9.99 -8.65 3.92
C THR A 78 9.11 -8.10 2.80
N ARG A 79 7.78 -8.09 2.98
CA ARG A 79 6.84 -7.56 1.99
C ARG A 79 7.00 -6.05 1.76
N VAL A 80 7.13 -5.27 2.84
CA VAL A 80 7.39 -3.83 2.74
C VAL A 80 8.65 -3.57 1.92
N LYS A 81 9.75 -4.25 2.26
CA LYS A 81 11.01 -4.13 1.52
C LYS A 81 10.86 -4.48 0.04
N LEU A 82 10.22 -5.61 -0.27
CA LEU A 82 9.98 -6.03 -1.66
C LEU A 82 9.15 -5.02 -2.44
N ILE A 83 8.12 -4.43 -1.82
CA ILE A 83 7.30 -3.40 -2.44
C ILE A 83 8.13 -2.14 -2.71
N GLN A 84 8.92 -1.68 -1.73
CA GLN A 84 9.80 -0.51 -1.91
C GLN A 84 10.81 -0.74 -3.04
N GLU A 85 11.50 -1.88 -3.05
CA GLU A 85 12.47 -2.24 -4.09
C GLU A 85 11.81 -2.32 -5.48
N HIS A 86 10.59 -2.88 -5.56
CA HIS A 86 9.83 -2.94 -6.79
C HIS A 86 9.52 -1.55 -7.36
N TYR A 87 8.98 -0.65 -6.53
CA TYR A 87 8.63 0.70 -6.99
C TYR A 87 9.87 1.56 -7.26
N ALA A 88 10.94 1.42 -6.46
CA ALA A 88 12.21 2.10 -6.73
C ALA A 88 12.83 1.65 -8.06
N TYR A 89 12.76 0.35 -8.37
CA TYR A 89 13.21 -0.16 -9.66
C TYR A 89 12.37 0.40 -10.82
N LEU A 90 11.04 0.42 -10.67
CA LEU A 90 10.16 0.98 -11.70
C LEU A 90 10.37 2.48 -11.92
N GLU A 91 10.55 3.26 -10.84
CA GLU A 91 10.87 4.69 -10.91
C GLU A 91 12.20 4.93 -11.65
N GLN A 92 13.19 4.05 -11.49
CA GLN A 92 14.46 4.13 -12.21
C GLN A 92 14.33 3.82 -13.71
N LYS A 93 13.37 2.96 -14.09
CA LYS A 93 13.28 2.39 -15.45
C LYS A 93 12.23 3.04 -16.34
N LEU A 94 11.26 3.73 -15.76
CA LEU A 94 10.14 4.31 -16.48
C LEU A 94 10.23 5.83 -16.48
N GLU A 95 9.76 6.44 -17.57
CA GLU A 95 9.48 7.88 -17.59
C GLU A 95 8.46 8.23 -16.49
N PRO A 96 8.58 9.39 -15.81
CA PRO A 96 7.75 9.73 -14.65
C PRO A 96 6.24 9.62 -14.90
N THR A 97 5.77 10.03 -16.07
CA THR A 97 4.35 9.95 -16.46
C THR A 97 3.87 8.50 -16.58
N SER A 98 4.67 7.64 -17.20
CA SER A 98 4.41 6.20 -17.32
C SER A 98 4.44 5.50 -15.97
N PHE A 99 5.36 5.90 -15.09
CA PHE A 99 5.42 5.38 -13.73
C PHE A 99 4.13 5.71 -12.96
N VAL A 100 3.71 6.98 -12.92
CA VAL A 100 2.47 7.40 -12.25
C VAL A 100 1.24 6.68 -12.84
N ALA A 101 1.23 6.43 -14.15
CA ALA A 101 0.15 5.73 -14.84
C ALA A 101 -0.01 4.26 -14.42
N LEU A 102 0.97 3.64 -13.75
CA LEU A 102 0.82 2.29 -13.17
C LEU A 102 -0.21 2.23 -12.04
N GLY A 103 -0.50 3.37 -11.40
CA GLY A 103 -1.61 3.49 -10.46
C GLY A 103 -2.94 3.55 -11.22
N TYR A 104 -3.36 2.44 -11.84
CA TYR A 104 -4.65 2.36 -12.50
C TYR A 104 -5.81 2.57 -11.52
N ASP A 105 -6.83 3.30 -11.97
CA ASP A 105 -8.03 3.70 -11.24
C ASP A 105 -9.06 2.56 -11.06
#